data_AF-A0A2P9H8S6-F1
#
_entry.id   AF-A0A2P9H8S6-F1
#
_cell.length_a   1.000
_cell.length_b   1.000
_cell.length_c   1.000
_cell.angle_alpha   90.00
_cell.angle_beta   90.00
_cell.angle_gamma   90.00
#
_symmetry.space_group_name_H-M   'P 1'
#
loop_
_entity.id
_entity.type
_entity.pdbx_description
1 polymer ?
#
loop_
_entity_poly.entity_id
_entity_poly.type
_entity_poly.pdbx_seq_one_letter_code
_entity_poly.pdbx_strand_id
1 'polypeptide(L)'
;MTRKQKQQSTEKTQCVKLTPELELEICRRVADGESLTTICKDPAMPSRTTVQTHLRDDASFRAAYQIAQVDRMHVLGDEIIAIADAPPPMDVDEDGNRRISNAGVQQQRLRVDTRKWLMAHMAPKAFGDRVAITGADGAFLSEDDDIDLARRVAFALSRASETVQRREARQVKLIAYEPEDAVIQ
;
A
#
# COMPACT_ATOMS: atom_id res chain seq x y z
N MET A 1 7.74 -60.05 12.38
CA MET A 1 7.20 -59.48 13.63
C MET A 1 6.95 -57.99 13.42
N THR A 2 5.66 -57.61 13.53
CA THR A 2 5.11 -56.26 13.80
C THR A 2 5.45 -55.07 12.88
N ARG A 3 4.55 -54.84 11.91
CA ARG A 3 4.08 -53.52 11.47
C ARG A 3 3.69 -52.68 12.69
N LYS A 4 4.24 -51.48 12.86
CA LYS A 4 3.65 -50.44 13.71
C LYS A 4 2.99 -49.38 12.81
N GLN A 5 1.67 -49.51 12.71
CA GLN A 5 0.77 -48.41 12.40
C GLN A 5 0.86 -47.36 13.53
N LYS A 6 0.92 -46.08 13.20
CA LYS A 6 0.53 -44.98 14.11
C LYS A 6 0.11 -43.79 13.24
N GLN A 7 -1.13 -43.80 12.76
CA GLN A 7 -2.33 -43.20 13.38
C GLN A 7 -2.67 -41.92 12.63
N GLN A 8 -3.60 -42.09 11.68
CA GLN A 8 -4.46 -41.04 11.17
C GLN A 8 -5.26 -40.47 12.34
N SER A 9 -5.10 -39.17 12.64
CA SER A 9 -6.08 -38.38 13.36
C SER A 9 -6.74 -37.45 12.36
N THR A 10 -7.79 -37.94 11.70
CA THR A 10 -8.72 -37.13 10.93
C THR A 10 -9.60 -36.34 11.90
N GLU A 11 -9.06 -35.25 12.43
CA GLU A 11 -9.81 -34.30 13.25
C GLU A 11 -10.76 -33.56 12.30
N LYS A 12 -12.04 -33.92 12.36
CA LYS A 12 -13.10 -33.34 11.54
C LYS A 12 -13.07 -31.83 11.72
N THR A 13 -12.81 -31.07 10.65
CA THR A 13 -13.03 -29.62 10.61
C THR A 13 -14.50 -29.37 10.96
N GLN A 14 -14.78 -29.02 12.22
CA GLN A 14 -16.12 -28.70 12.65
C GLN A 14 -16.52 -27.39 11.95
N CYS A 15 -17.58 -27.46 11.14
CA CYS A 15 -18.13 -26.29 10.46
C CYS A 15 -18.92 -25.49 11.51
N VAL A 16 -18.21 -24.66 12.28
CA VAL A 16 -18.83 -23.69 13.19
C VAL A 16 -19.49 -22.61 12.33
N LYS A 17 -20.79 -22.38 12.58
CA LYS A 17 -21.51 -21.29 11.93
C LYS A 17 -21.05 -19.97 12.53
N LEU A 18 -20.81 -18.97 11.68
CA LEU A 18 -20.52 -17.62 12.14
C LEU A 18 -21.83 -17.00 12.65
N THR A 19 -21.84 -16.63 13.93
CA THR A 19 -22.93 -15.89 14.58
C THR A 19 -22.45 -14.46 14.89
N PRO A 20 -23.36 -13.50 15.14
CA PRO A 20 -22.98 -12.12 15.49
C PRO A 20 -22.04 -12.03 16.70
N GLU A 21 -22.15 -12.93 17.66
CA GLU A 21 -21.25 -12.98 18.83
C GLU A 21 -19.84 -13.38 18.43
N LEU A 22 -19.70 -14.34 17.51
CA LEU A 22 -18.40 -14.76 16.97
C LEU A 22 -17.78 -13.68 16.07
N GLU A 23 -18.59 -12.91 15.35
CA GLU A 23 -18.11 -11.75 14.59
C GLU A 23 -17.47 -10.70 15.49
N LEU A 24 -18.15 -10.36 16.59
CA LEU A 24 -17.62 -9.43 17.59
C LEU A 24 -16.34 -9.96 18.23
N GLU A 25 -16.30 -11.25 18.57
CA GLU A 25 -15.11 -11.89 19.14
C GLU A 25 -13.93 -11.92 18.16
N ILE A 26 -14.18 -12.20 16.87
CA ILE A 26 -13.15 -12.12 15.83
C ILE A 26 -12.62 -10.69 15.73
N CYS A 27 -13.49 -9.69 15.66
CA CYS A 27 -13.09 -8.28 15.62
C CYS A 27 -12.26 -7.89 16.85
N ARG A 28 -12.67 -8.32 18.05
CA ARG A 28 -11.95 -8.07 19.30
C ARG A 28 -10.53 -8.66 19.25
N ARG A 29 -10.39 -9.94 18.90
CA ARG A 29 -9.07 -10.60 18.82
C ARG A 29 -8.18 -9.99 17.74
N VAL A 30 -8.77 -9.57 16.61
CA VAL A 30 -8.03 -8.86 15.55
C VAL A 30 -7.52 -7.52 16.08
N ALA A 31 -8.38 -6.74 16.75
CA ALA A 31 -8.00 -5.47 17.37
C ALA A 31 -6.86 -5.65 18.39
N ASP A 32 -6.87 -6.75 19.15
CA ASP A 32 -5.83 -7.11 20.12
C ASP A 32 -4.49 -7.56 19.49
N GLY A 33 -4.34 -7.55 18.15
CA GLY A 33 -3.08 -7.88 17.47
C GLY A 33 -3.08 -9.21 16.71
N GLU A 34 -4.03 -10.11 16.99
CA GLU A 34 -4.00 -11.46 16.45
C GLU A 34 -4.27 -11.51 14.94
N SER A 35 -3.64 -12.49 14.27
CA SER A 35 -3.92 -12.73 12.85
C SER A 35 -5.20 -13.56 12.69
N LEU A 36 -5.99 -13.27 11.65
CA LEU A 36 -7.15 -14.08 11.31
C LEU A 36 -6.82 -15.57 11.14
N THR A 37 -5.63 -15.89 10.64
CA THR A 37 -5.15 -17.28 10.53
C THR A 37 -4.96 -17.93 11.90
N THR A 38 -4.47 -17.18 12.89
CA THR A 38 -4.31 -17.68 14.26
C THR A 38 -5.67 -17.89 14.90
N ILE A 39 -6.58 -16.93 14.75
CA ILE A 39 -7.95 -16.99 15.28
C ILE A 39 -8.68 -18.21 14.73
N CYS A 40 -8.70 -18.40 13.40
CA CYS A 40 -9.42 -19.52 12.76
C CYS A 40 -8.76 -20.90 12.95
N LYS A 41 -7.63 -21.01 13.65
CA LYS A 41 -7.06 -22.30 14.07
C LYS A 41 -7.70 -22.84 15.35
N ASP A 42 -8.36 -21.96 16.11
CA ASP A 42 -9.10 -22.34 17.31
C ASP A 42 -10.31 -23.22 16.93
N PRO A 43 -10.50 -24.40 17.56
CA PRO A 43 -11.64 -25.28 17.28
C PRO A 43 -13.01 -24.62 17.51
N ALA A 44 -13.09 -23.59 18.35
CA ALA A 44 -14.32 -22.83 18.60
C ALA A 44 -14.59 -21.76 17.53
N MET A 45 -13.64 -21.49 16.64
CA MET A 45 -13.74 -20.44 15.62
C MET A 45 -14.19 -20.99 14.26
N PRO A 46 -14.91 -20.19 13.46
CA PRO A 46 -15.28 -20.57 12.11
C PRO A 46 -14.06 -20.65 11.20
N SER A 47 -14.21 -21.40 10.10
CA SER A 47 -13.14 -21.50 9.11
C SER A 47 -12.82 -20.14 8.49
N ARG A 48 -11.56 -19.96 8.07
CA ARG A 48 -11.13 -18.74 7.36
C ARG A 48 -12.00 -18.46 6.13
N THR A 49 -12.42 -19.47 5.39
CA THR A 49 -13.29 -19.33 4.22
C THR A 49 -14.65 -18.76 4.60
N THR A 50 -15.23 -19.25 5.70
CA THR A 50 -16.51 -18.75 6.23
C THR A 50 -16.43 -17.26 6.57
N VAL A 51 -15.39 -16.86 7.34
CA VAL A 51 -15.19 -15.46 7.72
C VAL A 51 -15.00 -14.58 6.48
N GLN A 52 -14.18 -15.03 5.53
CA GLN A 52 -13.90 -14.24 4.33
C GLN A 52 -15.12 -14.06 3.44
N THR A 53 -16.01 -15.06 3.37
CA THR A 53 -17.29 -14.93 2.67
C THR A 53 -18.21 -13.95 3.38
N HIS A 54 -18.31 -14.02 4.72
CA HIS A 54 -19.11 -13.06 5.47
C HIS A 54 -18.61 -11.62 5.34
N LEU A 55 -17.30 -11.40 5.35
CA LEU A 55 -16.70 -10.08 5.07
C LEU A 55 -16.99 -9.55 3.66
N ARG A 56 -17.36 -10.41 2.71
CA ARG A 56 -17.80 -10.00 1.37
C ARG A 56 -19.29 -9.66 1.35
N ASP A 57 -20.10 -10.45 2.03
CA ASP A 57 -21.56 -10.41 1.90
C ASP A 57 -22.21 -9.43 2.89
N ASP A 58 -21.65 -9.28 4.09
CA ASP A 58 -22.17 -8.38 5.14
C ASP A 58 -21.36 -7.07 5.20
N ALA A 59 -22.04 -5.95 4.98
CA ALA A 59 -21.44 -4.61 5.05
C ALA A 59 -21.18 -4.13 6.49
N SER A 60 -22.04 -4.49 7.44
CA SER A 60 -21.90 -4.12 8.86
C SER A 60 -20.70 -4.83 9.47
N PHE A 61 -20.59 -6.15 9.28
CA PHE A 61 -19.46 -6.91 9.78
C PHE A 61 -18.13 -6.42 9.17
N ARG A 62 -18.12 -6.15 7.86
CA ARG A 62 -16.95 -5.59 7.18
C ARG A 62 -16.52 -4.24 7.74
N ALA A 63 -17.46 -3.35 8.06
CA ALA A 63 -17.14 -2.06 8.66
C ALA A 63 -16.54 -2.23 10.07
N ALA A 64 -17.12 -3.09 10.90
CA ALA A 64 -16.58 -3.41 12.22
C ALA A 64 -15.17 -4.03 12.13
N TYR A 65 -14.96 -4.95 11.18
CA TYR A 65 -13.67 -5.58 10.94
C TYR A 65 -12.61 -4.58 10.45
N GLN A 66 -12.99 -3.60 9.64
CA GLN A 66 -12.06 -2.53 9.22
C GLN A 66 -11.61 -1.67 10.39
N ILE A 67 -12.51 -1.34 11.32
CA ILE A 67 -12.16 -0.62 12.56
C ILE A 67 -11.19 -1.45 13.39
N ALA A 68 -11.49 -2.73 13.62
CA ALA A 68 -10.60 -3.65 14.33
C ALA A 68 -9.21 -3.75 13.68
N GLN A 69 -9.13 -3.72 12.35
CA GLN A 69 -7.86 -3.72 11.63
C GLN A 69 -7.06 -2.43 11.83
N VAL A 70 -7.71 -1.28 12.01
CA VAL A 70 -7.03 -0.02 12.38
C VAL A 70 -6.51 -0.12 13.81
N ASP A 71 -7.33 -0.57 14.76
CA ASP A 71 -6.95 -0.76 16.16
C ASP A 71 -5.75 -1.71 16.29
N ARG A 72 -5.76 -2.79 15.51
CA ARG A 72 -4.64 -3.72 15.39
C ARG A 72 -3.33 -3.03 15.03
N MET A 73 -3.36 -2.01 14.18
CA MET A 73 -2.14 -1.30 13.78
C MET A 73 -1.54 -0.51 14.95
N HIS A 74 -2.36 -0.02 15.89
CA HIS A 74 -1.86 0.60 17.12
C HIS A 74 -1.12 -0.43 17.98
N VAL A 75 -1.70 -1.61 18.19
CA VAL A 75 -1.05 -2.70 18.93
C VAL A 75 0.28 -3.12 18.28
N LEU A 76 0.32 -3.23 16.95
CA LEU A 76 1.57 -3.53 16.24
C LEU A 76 2.61 -2.41 16.41
N GLY A 77 2.18 -1.16 16.56
CA GLY A 77 3.05 -0.04 16.89
C GLY A 77 3.73 -0.21 18.25
N ASP A 78 2.97 -0.57 19.28
CA ASP A 78 3.51 -0.85 20.61
C ASP A 78 4.46 -2.06 20.60
N GLU A 79 4.12 -3.12 19.85
CA GLU A 79 5.01 -4.26 19.66
C GLU A 79 6.32 -3.89 18.96
N ILE A 80 6.31 -2.95 18.00
CA ILE A 80 7.53 -2.47 17.35
C ILE A 80 8.47 -1.85 18.37
N ILE A 81 7.95 -1.00 19.27
CA ILE A 81 8.74 -0.35 20.33
C ILE A 81 9.34 -1.43 21.23
N ALA A 82 8.52 -2.36 21.70
CA ALA A 82 8.99 -3.46 22.54
C ALA A 82 10.07 -4.33 21.88
N ILE A 83 9.99 -4.58 20.56
CA ILE A 83 11.03 -5.32 19.82
C ILE A 83 12.31 -4.49 19.67
N ALA A 84 12.19 -3.18 19.43
CA ALA A 84 13.33 -2.29 19.25
C ALA A 84 14.12 -2.09 20.55
N ASP A 85 13.43 -1.99 21.69
CA ASP A 85 14.03 -1.79 23.01
C ASP A 85 14.49 -3.10 23.67
N ALA A 86 14.11 -4.26 23.12
CA ALA A 86 14.53 -5.55 23.63
C ALA A 86 16.06 -5.71 23.53
N PRO A 87 16.71 -6.35 24.53
CA PRO A 87 18.14 -6.63 24.44
C PRO A 87 18.44 -7.45 23.19
N PRO A 88 19.61 -7.25 22.55
CA PRO A 88 19.98 -7.99 21.36
C PRO A 88 20.04 -9.49 21.72
N PRO A 89 19.50 -10.36 20.86
CA PRO A 89 19.56 -11.79 21.06
C PRO A 89 21.02 -12.25 21.05
N MET A 90 21.32 -13.24 21.89
CA MET A 90 22.67 -13.75 22.08
C MET A 90 22.72 -15.22 21.67
N ASP A 91 23.75 -15.59 20.91
CA ASP A 91 24.12 -16.97 20.64
C ASP A 91 25.28 -17.38 21.55
N VAL A 92 25.42 -18.69 21.75
CA VAL A 92 26.56 -19.30 22.45
C VAL A 92 27.38 -20.03 21.39
N ASP A 93 28.67 -19.70 21.32
CA ASP A 93 29.60 -20.40 20.40
C ASP A 93 30.02 -21.78 20.96
N GLU A 94 30.74 -22.55 20.14
CA GLU A 94 31.23 -23.90 20.51
C GLU A 94 32.16 -23.87 21.75
N ASP A 95 32.82 -22.73 21.99
CA ASP A 95 33.71 -22.49 23.12
C ASP A 95 32.96 -21.99 24.37
N GLY A 96 31.63 -21.85 24.31
CA GLY A 96 30.79 -21.41 25.43
C GLY A 96 30.72 -19.89 25.64
N ASN A 97 31.30 -19.08 24.75
CA ASN A 97 31.23 -17.63 24.84
C ASN A 97 29.92 -17.10 24.27
N ARG A 98 29.34 -16.11 24.95
CA ARG A 98 28.12 -15.41 24.51
C ARG A 98 28.47 -14.30 23.54
N ARG A 99 27.87 -14.30 22.36
CA ARG A 99 28.02 -13.27 21.33
C ARG A 99 26.66 -12.81 20.83
N ILE A 100 26.59 -11.58 20.32
CA ILE A 100 25.35 -11.08 19.71
C ILE A 100 25.02 -11.95 18.48
N SER A 101 23.79 -12.44 18.45
CA SER A 101 23.27 -13.22 17.34
C SER A 101 22.96 -12.32 16.15
N ASN A 102 23.78 -12.39 15.11
CA ASN A 102 23.47 -11.71 13.85
C ASN A 102 22.13 -12.18 13.27
N ALA A 103 21.84 -13.48 13.35
CA ALA A 103 20.57 -14.04 12.88
C ALA A 103 19.38 -13.50 13.69
N GLY A 104 19.51 -13.45 15.01
CA GLY A 104 18.47 -12.91 15.89
C GLY A 104 18.24 -11.41 15.69
N VAL A 105 19.31 -10.61 15.54
CA VAL A 105 19.18 -9.17 15.24
C VAL A 105 18.47 -8.96 13.91
N GLN A 106 18.82 -9.74 12.88
CA GLN A 106 18.14 -9.66 11.58
C GLN A 106 16.68 -10.13 11.65
N GLN A 107 16.37 -11.11 12.50
CA GLN A 107 14.99 -11.52 12.78
C GLN A 107 14.19 -10.39 13.46
N GLN A 108 14.76 -9.71 14.46
CA GLN A 108 14.12 -8.55 15.11
C GLN A 108 13.86 -7.43 14.10
N ARG A 109 14.86 -7.11 13.28
CA ARG A 109 14.72 -6.13 12.19
C ARG A 109 13.60 -6.51 11.22
N LEU A 110 13.59 -7.76 10.74
CA LEU A 110 12.55 -8.26 9.84
C LEU A 110 11.15 -8.16 10.47
N ARG A 111 11.02 -8.44 11.77
CA ARG A 111 9.75 -8.32 12.51
C ARG A 111 9.25 -6.88 12.57
N VAL A 112 10.15 -5.91 12.79
CA VAL A 112 9.83 -4.48 12.79
C VAL A 112 9.42 -4.02 11.39
N ASP A 113 10.24 -4.33 10.39
CA ASP A 113 10.02 -3.88 9.01
C ASP A 113 8.72 -4.45 8.43
N THR A 114 8.42 -5.73 8.71
CA THR A 114 7.15 -6.37 8.27
C THR A 114 5.94 -5.68 8.89
N ARG A 115 6.01 -5.30 10.18
CA ARG A 115 4.92 -4.60 10.86
C ARG A 115 4.72 -3.19 10.31
N LYS A 116 5.81 -2.43 10.13
CA LYS A 116 5.77 -1.10 9.49
C LYS A 116 5.13 -1.16 8.11
N TRP A 117 5.56 -2.11 7.28
CA TRP A 117 5.00 -2.33 5.95
C TRP A 117 3.50 -2.61 6.01
N LEU A 118 3.06 -3.50 6.91
CA LEU A 118 1.65 -3.82 7.08
C LEU A 118 0.83 -2.60 7.52
N MET A 119 1.34 -1.82 8.48
CA MET A 119 0.69 -0.61 8.99
C MET A 119 0.48 0.45 7.90
N ALA A 120 1.51 0.70 7.09
CA ALA A 120 1.44 1.65 5.99
C ALA A 120 0.40 1.27 4.92
N HIS A 121 0.21 -0.04 4.66
CA HIS A 121 -0.71 -0.51 3.62
C HIS A 121 -2.14 -0.75 4.12
N MET A 122 -2.31 -1.19 5.36
CA MET A 122 -3.63 -1.49 5.93
C MET A 122 -4.32 -0.23 6.47
N ALA A 123 -3.56 0.76 6.95
CA ALA A 123 -4.09 2.01 7.47
C ALA A 123 -3.27 3.23 6.97
N PRO A 124 -3.23 3.47 5.65
CA PRO A 124 -2.40 4.52 5.04
C PRO A 124 -2.75 5.93 5.53
N LYS A 125 -4.00 6.18 5.93
CA LYS A 125 -4.41 7.46 6.50
C LYS A 125 -3.76 7.75 7.85
N ALA A 126 -3.50 6.73 8.65
CA ALA A 126 -2.94 6.90 10.00
C ALA A 126 -1.42 6.71 10.00
N PHE A 127 -0.90 5.73 9.25
CA PHE A 127 0.51 5.31 9.31
C PHE A 127 1.25 5.38 7.98
N GLY A 128 0.62 5.88 6.92
CA GLY A 128 1.28 6.08 5.64
C GLY A 128 2.24 7.26 5.67
N ASP A 129 3.37 7.13 4.96
CA ASP A 129 4.31 8.23 4.78
C ASP A 129 3.63 9.40 4.06
N ARG A 130 3.71 10.59 4.66
CA ARG A 130 3.23 11.83 4.06
C ARG A 130 4.42 12.69 3.68
N VAL A 131 4.60 12.90 2.37
CA VAL A 131 5.59 13.84 1.85
C VAL A 131 4.85 15.10 1.42
N ALA A 132 5.16 16.22 2.07
CA ALA A 132 4.75 17.53 1.58
C ALA A 132 5.69 17.94 0.44
N ILE A 133 5.15 18.20 -0.74
CA ILE A 133 5.91 18.75 -1.87
C ILE A 133 5.74 20.27 -1.84
N THR A 134 6.84 21.00 -1.69
CA THR A 134 6.89 22.46 -1.70
C THR A 134 7.52 22.99 -2.99
N GLY A 135 7.31 24.27 -3.28
CA GLY A 135 8.03 24.99 -4.33
C GLY A 135 9.49 25.27 -3.96
N ALA A 136 10.18 26.01 -4.84
CA ALA A 136 11.56 26.44 -4.61
C ALA A 136 11.69 27.18 -3.27
N ASP A 137 12.77 26.92 -2.54
CA ASP A 137 13.08 27.51 -1.23
C ASP A 137 12.01 27.29 -0.13
N GLY A 138 11.19 26.23 -0.27
CA GLY A 138 10.12 25.95 0.68
C GLY A 138 8.88 26.84 0.50
N ALA A 139 8.82 27.60 -0.60
CA ALA A 139 7.63 28.34 -0.97
C ALA A 139 6.43 27.40 -1.12
N PHE A 140 5.21 27.91 -0.86
CA PHE A 140 4.01 27.20 -1.26
C PHE A 140 4.10 26.90 -2.76
N LEU A 141 3.61 25.72 -3.16
CA LEU A 141 3.29 25.51 -4.58
C LEU A 141 2.27 26.60 -4.91
N SER A 142 2.70 27.61 -5.65
CA SER A 142 1.78 28.58 -6.22
C SER A 142 0.78 27.75 -7.02
N GLU A 143 -0.49 27.80 -6.64
CA GLU A 143 -1.57 27.59 -7.62
C GLU A 143 -1.16 28.44 -8.82
N ASP A 144 -1.05 27.85 -10.03
CA ASP A 144 -0.63 28.56 -11.24
C ASP A 144 -1.31 29.94 -11.21
N ASP A 145 -0.58 31.00 -10.84
CA ASP A 145 -1.17 32.31 -10.62
C ASP A 145 -1.84 32.68 -11.94
N ASP A 146 -2.98 33.37 -11.92
CA ASP A 146 -3.71 33.73 -13.16
C ASP A 146 -2.78 34.34 -14.23
N ILE A 147 -1.68 34.96 -13.76
CA ILE A 147 -0.55 35.49 -14.54
C ILE A 147 0.21 34.40 -15.32
N ASP A 148 0.55 33.27 -14.72
CA ASP A 148 1.28 32.17 -15.40
C ASP A 148 0.40 31.42 -16.39
N LEU A 149 -0.90 31.25 -16.08
CA LEU A 149 -1.87 30.77 -17.05
C LEU A 149 -2.00 31.74 -18.23
N ALA A 150 -2.12 33.05 -17.96
CA ALA A 150 -2.19 34.09 -18.99
C ALA A 150 -0.94 34.11 -19.88
N ARG A 151 0.26 33.94 -19.31
CA ARG A 151 1.52 33.84 -20.07
C ARG A 151 1.52 32.63 -21.02
N ARG A 152 1.08 31.45 -20.56
CA ARG A 152 0.99 30.24 -21.39
C ARG A 152 -0.01 30.41 -22.54
N VAL A 153 -1.18 31.00 -22.27
CA VAL A 153 -2.20 31.29 -23.29
C VAL A 153 -1.70 32.31 -24.31
N ALA A 154 -1.10 33.43 -23.85
CA ALA A 154 -0.55 34.45 -24.72
C ALA A 154 0.54 33.89 -25.64
N PHE A 155 1.43 33.05 -25.11
CA PHE A 155 2.46 32.38 -25.90
C PHE A 155 1.86 31.45 -26.98
N ALA A 156 0.85 30.66 -26.62
CA ALA A 156 0.17 29.77 -27.56
C ALA A 156 -0.53 30.55 -28.69
N LEU A 157 -1.22 31.63 -28.34
CA LEU A 157 -1.89 32.51 -29.31
C LEU A 157 -0.89 33.22 -30.23
N SER A 158 0.23 33.69 -29.70
CA SER A 158 1.30 34.32 -30.50
C SER A 158 1.87 33.36 -31.54
N ARG A 159 2.16 32.10 -31.16
CA ARG A 159 2.63 31.10 -32.14
C ARG A 159 1.56 30.74 -33.16
N ALA A 160 0.30 30.63 -32.76
CA ALA A 160 -0.79 30.40 -33.69
C ALA A 160 -0.90 31.55 -34.71
N SER A 161 -0.82 32.80 -34.25
CA SER A 161 -0.81 33.99 -35.12
C SER A 161 0.36 33.97 -36.11
N GLU A 162 1.58 33.67 -35.65
CA GLU A 162 2.76 33.53 -36.53
C GLU A 162 2.57 32.45 -37.61
N THR A 163 1.92 31.32 -37.27
CA THR A 163 1.65 30.27 -38.25
C THR A 163 0.63 30.69 -39.31
N VAL A 164 -0.39 31.47 -38.92
CA VAL A 164 -1.38 32.03 -39.85
C VAL A 164 -0.71 33.02 -40.80
N GLN A 165 0.08 33.96 -40.27
CA GLN A 165 0.82 34.94 -41.09
C GLN A 165 1.82 34.27 -42.04
N ARG A 166 2.52 33.22 -41.59
CA ARG A 166 3.40 32.43 -42.46
C ARG A 166 2.65 31.70 -43.57
N ARG A 167 1.44 31.21 -43.29
CA ARG A 167 0.58 30.56 -44.31
C ARG A 167 0.09 31.59 -45.33
N GLU A 168 -0.36 32.75 -44.89
CA GLU A 168 -0.80 33.85 -45.76
C GLU A 168 0.35 34.37 -46.62
N ALA A 169 1.52 34.62 -46.03
CA ALA A 169 2.71 35.05 -46.79
C ALA A 169 3.16 33.98 -47.81
N ARG A 170 3.05 32.69 -47.46
CA ARG A 170 3.33 31.58 -48.40
C ARG A 170 2.29 31.51 -49.52
N GLN A 171 1.02 31.76 -49.22
CA GLN A 171 -0.06 31.78 -50.21
C GLN A 171 0.06 32.96 -51.17
N VAL A 172 0.37 34.16 -50.68
CA VAL A 172 0.65 35.34 -51.52
C VAL A 172 1.89 35.09 -52.41
N LYS A 173 2.95 34.48 -51.88
CA LYS A 173 4.15 34.13 -52.67
C LYS A 173 3.89 33.04 -53.71
N LEU A 174 2.96 32.12 -53.45
CA LEU A 174 2.53 31.09 -54.40
C LEU A 174 1.69 31.69 -55.53
N ILE A 175 0.80 32.65 -55.22
CA ILE A 175 -0.02 33.37 -56.21
C ILE A 175 0.85 34.32 -57.05
N ALA A 176 1.90 34.91 -56.47
CA ALA A 176 2.86 35.75 -57.19
C ALA A 176 3.92 34.96 -57.99
N TYR A 177 3.96 33.64 -57.86
CA TYR A 177 4.80 32.76 -58.67
C TYR A 177 3.96 32.18 -59.81
N GLU A 178 3.60 33.02 -60.79
CA GLU A 178 3.21 32.53 -62.11
C GLU A 178 4.50 32.17 -62.87
N PRO A 179 4.64 30.95 -63.41
CA PRO A 179 5.82 30.57 -64.17
C PRO A 179 5.77 31.21 -65.55
N GLU A 180 6.32 32.41 -65.68
CA GLU A 180 6.53 33.07 -67.00
C GLU A 180 7.56 32.34 -67.89
N ASP A 181 8.16 31.22 -67.44
CA ASP A 181 9.16 30.48 -68.22
C ASP A 181 8.88 28.96 -68.32
N ALA A 182 7.61 28.57 -68.54
CA ALA A 182 7.28 27.23 -69.04
C ALA A 182 6.98 27.27 -70.55
N VAL A 183 8.06 27.47 -71.31
CA VAL A 183 8.15 27.23 -72.75
C VAL A 183 7.70 25.80 -73.05
N ILE A 184 6.61 25.66 -73.82
CA ILE A 184 6.38 24.50 -74.68
C ILE A 184 6.20 25.06 -76.10
N GLN A 185 7.31 25.08 -76.85
CA GLN A 185 7.36 24.53 -78.20
C GLN A 185 8.33 23.36 -78.17
#